data_AF-A0A7V9J7A8-F1
#
_entry.id   AF-A0A7V9J7A8-F1
#
_cell.length_a   1.000
_cell.length_b   1.000
_cell.length_c   1.000
_cell.angle_alpha   90.00
_cell.angle_beta   90.00
_cell.angle_gamma   90.00
#
_symmetry.space_group_name_H-M   'P 1'
#
loop_
_entity.id
_entity.type
_entity.pdbx_description
1 polymer ?
#
loop_
_entity_poly.entity_id
_entity_poly.type
_entity_poly.pdbx_seq_one_letter_code
_entity_poly.pdbx_strand_id
1 'polypeptide(L)'
;MRSSLKRAGPPVLIALVALLILPASALATADDLKQAVDGNLGDTVPINTMWVVIAAVFVLLMQAGFAMLEIGFSRGKNAGTGVAKILTNLSIAAICYWAVGFAFAFGSAEVFGIGSILGSNGFLLQFSGNGSEAFPVMGLSTATVEAKFLFQFAFCAVSLAIVWGSTLERIKYGAYVIYAIVFASIIYPIGSHWVFGGGWLQTGDTGLLPTGMQDFAGSTAVHLIGASGALAALLLLGPRKGKYG
;
A
#
# COMPACT_ATOMS: atom_id res chain seq x y z
N MET A 1 0.69 1.18 -40.55
CA MET A 1 1.30 0.56 -39.35
C MET A 1 2.70 0.09 -39.72
N ARG A 2 3.73 0.90 -39.48
CA ARG A 2 5.14 0.48 -39.52
C ARG A 2 5.73 0.79 -38.16
N SER A 3 6.38 -0.22 -37.60
CA SER A 3 6.85 -0.34 -36.22
C SER A 3 7.83 0.77 -35.83
N SER A 4 7.40 1.68 -34.96
CA SER A 4 8.28 2.64 -34.28
C SER A 4 8.81 2.06 -32.97
N LEU A 5 9.38 0.85 -33.01
CA LEU A 5 10.35 0.43 -31.99
C LEU A 5 11.65 1.18 -32.29
N LYS A 6 11.69 2.46 -31.92
CA LYS A 6 12.92 3.25 -31.94
C LYS A 6 13.90 2.58 -31.00
N ARG A 7 15.01 2.13 -31.57
CA ARG A 7 16.14 1.50 -30.89
C ARG A 7 16.46 2.28 -29.62
N ALA A 8 16.38 1.64 -28.46
CA ALA A 8 16.80 2.23 -27.20
C ALA A 8 18.23 2.78 -27.39
N GLY A 9 18.42 4.08 -27.13
CA GLY A 9 19.73 4.69 -27.31
C GLY A 9 20.78 4.06 -26.39
N PRO A 10 22.08 4.18 -26.71
CA PRO A 10 23.17 3.71 -25.86
C PRO A 10 22.99 4.03 -24.37
N PRO A 11 22.55 5.23 -23.94
CA PRO A 11 22.36 5.51 -22.51
C PRO A 11 21.21 4.73 -21.88
N VAL A 12 20.14 4.40 -22.63
CA VAL A 12 19.03 3.58 -22.14
C VAL A 12 19.46 2.12 -22.00
N LEU A 13 20.26 1.63 -22.96
CA LEU A 13 20.84 0.29 -22.87
C LEU A 13 21.84 0.19 -21.71
N ILE A 14 22.68 1.19 -21.49
CA ILE A 14 23.63 1.25 -20.38
C ILE A 14 22.89 1.32 -19.04
N ALA A 15 21.81 2.10 -18.95
CA ALA A 15 20.98 2.16 -17.74
C ALA A 15 20.27 0.81 -17.47
N LEU A 16 19.75 0.13 -18.50
CA LEU A 16 19.14 -1.20 -18.37
C LEU A 16 20.17 -2.28 -18.01
N VAL A 17 21.38 -2.21 -18.58
CA VAL A 17 22.48 -3.12 -18.23
C VAL A 17 23.01 -2.83 -16.83
N ALA A 18 23.11 -1.57 -16.42
CA ALA A 18 23.45 -1.19 -15.04
C ALA A 18 22.36 -1.62 -14.05
N LEU A 19 21.09 -1.65 -14.46
CA LEU A 19 19.99 -2.21 -13.66
C LEU A 19 20.07 -3.75 -13.53
N LEU A 20 20.60 -4.42 -14.56
CA LEU A 20 20.84 -5.88 -14.58
C LEU A 20 22.10 -6.27 -13.81
N ILE A 21 23.07 -5.36 -13.68
CA ILE A 21 24.21 -5.50 -12.77
C ILE A 21 23.72 -5.12 -11.37
N LEU A 22 22.97 -6.04 -10.75
CA LEU A 22 22.75 -6.02 -9.31
C LEU A 22 24.09 -5.77 -8.60
N PRO A 23 24.15 -4.94 -7.54
CA PRO A 23 25.37 -4.82 -6.77
C PRO A 23 25.72 -6.22 -6.25
N ALA A 24 26.92 -6.70 -6.58
CA ALA A 24 27.39 -8.03 -6.18
C ALA A 24 27.36 -8.23 -4.65
N SER A 25 27.28 -7.15 -3.88
CA SER A 25 27.04 -7.14 -2.44
C SER A 25 25.64 -7.61 -2.01
N ALA A 26 24.73 -7.88 -2.95
CA ALA A 26 23.37 -8.36 -2.70
C ALA A 26 23.18 -9.86 -3.04
N LEU A 27 24.22 -10.55 -3.54
CA LEU A 27 24.18 -12.00 -3.72
C LEU A 27 24.52 -12.67 -2.39
N ALA A 28 23.52 -13.30 -1.76
CA ALA A 28 23.74 -14.14 -0.60
C ALA A 28 24.73 -15.26 -0.96
N THR A 29 25.84 -15.32 -0.25
CA THR A 29 26.84 -16.37 -0.37
C THR A 29 26.36 -17.64 0.34
N ALA A 30 27.00 -18.77 0.05
CA ALA A 30 26.72 -20.02 0.77
C ALA A 30 26.99 -19.89 2.29
N ASP A 31 27.86 -18.97 2.68
CA ASP A 31 28.16 -18.66 4.09
C ASP A 31 27.05 -17.80 4.72
N ASP A 32 26.46 -16.86 3.98
CA ASP A 32 25.27 -16.11 4.45
C ASP A 32 24.07 -17.04 4.67
N LEU A 33 23.91 -18.05 3.82
CA LEU A 33 22.83 -19.03 3.94
C LEU A 33 23.03 -19.96 5.15
N LYS A 34 24.28 -20.34 5.46
CA LYS A 34 24.62 -21.05 6.69
C LYS A 34 24.43 -20.18 7.93
N GLN A 35 24.88 -18.93 7.90
CA GLN A 35 24.67 -17.98 8.99
C GLN A 35 23.19 -17.68 9.23
N ALA A 36 22.37 -17.65 8.18
CA ALA A 36 20.90 -17.53 8.27
C ALA A 36 20.27 -18.75 8.94
N VAL A 37 20.72 -19.95 8.60
CA VAL A 37 20.24 -21.22 9.20
C VAL A 37 20.72 -21.37 10.66
N ASP A 38 21.92 -20.89 10.97
CA ASP A 38 22.55 -20.97 12.30
C ASP A 38 22.17 -19.79 13.22
N GLY A 39 21.33 -18.86 12.76
CA GLY A 39 20.85 -17.71 13.54
C GLY A 39 21.91 -16.65 13.84
N ASN A 40 23.04 -16.66 13.13
CA ASN A 40 24.23 -15.84 13.37
C ASN A 40 24.40 -14.66 12.39
N LEU A 41 23.38 -14.34 11.59
CA LEU A 41 23.42 -13.11 10.78
C LEU A 41 23.61 -11.91 11.72
N GLY A 42 24.61 -11.07 11.44
CA GLY A 42 24.82 -9.81 12.16
C GLY A 42 23.54 -8.95 12.18
N ASP A 43 23.48 -7.97 13.08
CA ASP A 43 22.27 -7.19 13.38
C ASP A 43 21.40 -6.94 12.13
N THR A 44 20.29 -7.68 12.02
CA THR A 44 19.47 -7.71 10.81
C THR A 44 18.50 -6.53 10.72
N VAL A 45 18.38 -5.76 11.81
CA VAL A 45 17.46 -4.61 11.90
C VAL A 45 17.80 -3.55 10.84
N PRO A 46 19.06 -3.08 10.68
CA PRO A 46 19.36 -2.02 9.72
C PRO A 46 19.15 -2.46 8.26
N ILE A 47 19.57 -3.67 7.89
CA ILE A 47 19.44 -4.18 6.51
C ILE A 47 17.98 -4.41 6.13
N ASN A 48 17.19 -5.02 7.01
CA ASN A 48 15.76 -5.24 6.77
C ASN A 48 14.99 -3.93 6.75
N THR A 49 15.33 -2.99 7.63
CA THR A 49 14.73 -1.64 7.65
C THR A 49 15.02 -0.90 6.35
N MET A 50 16.28 -0.90 5.89
CA MET A 50 16.67 -0.29 4.62
C MET A 50 15.90 -0.91 3.45
N TRP A 51 15.80 -2.23 3.40
CA TRP A 51 15.04 -2.92 2.35
C TRP A 51 13.57 -2.52 2.34
N VAL A 52 12.91 -2.51 3.49
CA VAL A 52 11.49 -2.12 3.61
C VAL A 52 11.28 -0.66 3.20
N VAL A 53 12.19 0.25 3.55
CA VAL A 53 12.12 1.66 3.11
C VAL A 53 12.27 1.78 1.59
N ILE A 54 13.23 1.07 0.98
CA ILE A 54 13.39 1.07 -0.49
C ILE A 54 12.13 0.51 -1.17
N ALA A 55 11.59 -0.59 -0.64
CA ALA A 55 10.35 -1.18 -1.15
C ALA A 55 9.17 -0.21 -1.04
N ALA A 56 9.07 0.54 0.08
CA ALA A 56 8.05 1.57 0.25
C ALA A 56 8.19 2.70 -0.77
N VAL A 57 9.41 3.13 -1.08
CA VAL A 57 9.68 4.13 -2.14
C VAL A 57 9.21 3.62 -3.50
N PHE A 58 9.45 2.35 -3.85
CA PHE A 58 8.93 1.78 -5.10
C PHE A 58 7.41 1.70 -5.13
N VAL A 59 6.76 1.39 -4.02
CA VAL A 59 5.28 1.42 -3.94
C VAL A 59 4.78 2.86 -4.09
N LEU A 60 5.44 3.84 -3.49
CA LEU A 60 5.10 5.26 -3.69
C LEU A 60 5.31 5.71 -5.13
N LEU A 61 6.28 5.15 -5.85
CA LEU A 61 6.46 5.44 -7.28
C LEU A 61 5.25 4.99 -8.11
N MET A 62 4.43 4.05 -7.64
CA MET A 62 3.16 3.71 -8.27
C MET A 62 2.21 4.91 -8.34
N GLN A 63 2.30 5.89 -7.42
CA GLN A 63 1.53 7.14 -7.50
C GLN A 63 1.86 7.95 -8.75
N ALA A 64 3.12 7.97 -9.17
CA ALA A 64 3.52 8.55 -10.45
C ALA A 64 2.94 7.74 -11.63
N GLY A 65 2.88 6.42 -11.50
CA GLY A 65 2.17 5.55 -12.45
C GLY A 65 0.70 5.91 -12.59
N PHE A 66 -0.03 6.06 -11.48
CA PHE A 66 -1.42 6.52 -11.48
C PHE A 66 -1.55 7.92 -12.07
N ALA A 67 -0.60 8.83 -11.83
CA ALA A 67 -0.57 10.15 -12.45
C ALA A 67 -0.50 10.08 -13.98
N MET A 68 0.39 9.25 -14.50
CA MET A 68 0.54 9.07 -15.94
C MET A 68 -0.72 8.44 -16.56
N LEU A 69 -1.34 7.46 -15.89
CA LEU A 69 -2.59 6.84 -16.35
C LEU A 69 -3.76 7.84 -16.32
N GLU A 70 -3.92 8.58 -15.22
CA GLU A 70 -4.98 9.58 -15.08
C GLU A 70 -4.85 10.69 -16.12
N ILE A 71 -3.66 11.28 -16.25
CA ILE A 71 -3.42 12.35 -17.21
C ILE A 71 -3.61 11.82 -18.63
N GLY A 72 -3.10 10.62 -18.93
CA GLY A 72 -3.23 9.99 -20.24
C GLY A 72 -4.67 9.66 -20.65
N PHE A 73 -5.56 9.35 -19.70
CA PHE A 73 -6.98 9.13 -19.96
C PHE A 73 -7.86 10.39 -19.81
N SER A 74 -7.32 11.47 -19.25
CA SER A 74 -8.00 12.76 -19.09
C SER A 74 -7.90 13.62 -20.36
N ARG A 75 -8.74 14.65 -20.44
CA ARG A 75 -8.55 15.69 -21.46
C ARG A 75 -7.36 16.56 -21.08
N GLY A 76 -6.51 16.95 -22.03
CA GLY A 76 -5.29 17.73 -21.75
C GLY A 76 -5.52 19.01 -20.92
N LYS A 77 -6.67 19.68 -21.06
CA LYS A 77 -7.05 20.84 -20.25
C LYS A 77 -7.19 20.56 -18.75
N ASN A 78 -7.35 19.29 -18.36
CA ASN A 78 -7.54 18.84 -16.98
C ASN A 78 -6.25 18.26 -16.35
N ALA A 79 -5.13 18.24 -17.09
CA ALA A 79 -3.88 17.60 -16.64
C ALA A 79 -3.34 18.22 -15.33
N GLY A 80 -3.34 19.55 -15.22
CA GLY A 80 -2.88 20.23 -14.00
C GLY A 80 -3.73 19.90 -12.77
N THR A 81 -5.04 19.76 -12.96
CA THR A 81 -5.96 19.33 -11.91
C THR A 81 -5.68 17.88 -11.49
N GLY A 82 -5.32 16.98 -12.41
CA GLY A 82 -4.93 15.60 -12.09
C GLY A 82 -3.75 15.53 -11.12
N VAL A 83 -2.67 16.27 -11.39
CA VAL A 83 -1.48 16.28 -10.52
C VAL A 83 -1.80 16.75 -9.10
N ALA A 84 -2.55 17.86 -8.96
CA ALA A 84 -2.91 18.41 -7.64
C ALA A 84 -3.71 17.40 -6.79
N LYS A 85 -4.54 16.60 -7.44
CA LYS A 85 -5.38 15.61 -6.77
C LYS A 85 -4.57 14.41 -6.27
N ILE A 86 -3.51 14.01 -6.97
CA ILE A 86 -2.63 12.93 -6.52
C ILE A 86 -1.82 13.34 -5.30
N LEU A 87 -1.32 14.57 -5.28
CA LEU A 87 -0.66 15.11 -4.09
C LEU A 87 -1.61 15.15 -2.89
N THR A 88 -2.85 15.61 -3.11
CA THR A 88 -3.88 15.63 -2.08
C THR A 88 -4.20 14.22 -1.57
N ASN A 89 -4.32 13.26 -2.48
CA ASN A 89 -4.57 11.86 -2.16
C ASN A 89 -3.47 11.29 -1.27
N LEU A 90 -2.21 11.53 -1.64
CA LEU A 90 -1.05 11.09 -0.89
C LEU A 90 -0.98 11.75 0.49
N SER A 91 -1.25 13.06 0.58
CA SER A 91 -1.28 13.79 1.86
C SER A 91 -2.37 13.28 2.80
N ILE A 92 -3.58 13.06 2.29
CA ILE A 92 -4.69 12.52 3.11
C ILE A 92 -4.36 11.11 3.57
N ALA A 93 -3.88 10.24 2.68
CA ALA A 93 -3.50 8.88 3.05
C ALA A 93 -2.40 8.89 4.12
N ALA A 94 -1.34 9.69 3.95
CA ALA A 94 -0.27 9.79 4.93
C ALA A 94 -0.77 10.25 6.31
N ILE A 95 -1.53 11.34 6.37
CA ILE A 95 -2.00 11.92 7.64
C ILE A 95 -3.03 11.02 8.32
N CYS A 96 -4.06 10.58 7.60
CA CYS A 96 -5.14 9.77 8.19
C CYS A 96 -4.65 8.38 8.59
N TYR A 97 -3.81 7.76 7.76
CA TYR A 97 -3.27 6.44 8.07
C TYR A 97 -2.27 6.48 9.23
N TRP A 98 -1.44 7.53 9.30
CA TRP A 98 -0.59 7.76 10.46
C TRP A 98 -1.39 7.98 11.75
N ALA A 99 -2.43 8.82 11.69
CA ALA A 99 -3.16 9.22 12.88
C ALA A 99 -3.97 8.06 13.49
N VAL A 100 -4.67 7.30 12.65
CA VAL A 100 -5.57 6.24 13.13
C VAL A 100 -5.51 4.95 12.30
N GLY A 101 -5.23 5.03 11.01
CA GLY A 101 -5.34 3.86 10.12
C GLY A 101 -4.36 2.74 10.47
N PHE A 102 -3.10 3.05 10.79
CA PHE A 102 -2.12 2.03 11.15
C PHE A 102 -2.47 1.30 12.45
N ALA A 103 -3.04 2.04 13.42
CA ALA A 103 -3.54 1.48 14.68
C ALA A 103 -4.69 0.49 14.45
N PHE A 104 -5.67 0.88 13.61
CA PHE A 104 -6.78 0.00 13.25
C PHE A 104 -6.33 -1.20 12.41
N ALA A 105 -5.36 -1.02 11.51
CA ALA A 105 -4.87 -2.07 10.64
C ALA A 105 -4.01 -3.09 11.37
N PHE A 106 -3.11 -2.68 12.26
CA PHE A 106 -2.05 -3.54 12.79
C PHE A 106 -1.87 -3.49 14.30
N GLY A 107 -2.56 -2.59 14.98
CA GLY A 107 -2.46 -2.43 16.44
C GLY A 107 -2.95 -3.67 17.17
N SER A 108 -2.39 -3.92 18.35
CA SER A 108 -2.91 -4.94 19.26
C SER A 108 -4.38 -4.65 19.57
N ALA A 109 -5.15 -5.72 19.67
CA ALA A 109 -6.57 -5.64 19.93
C ALA A 109 -6.87 -6.26 21.29
N GLU A 110 -6.54 -5.49 22.33
CA GLU A 110 -6.74 -5.90 23.72
C GLU A 110 -8.13 -5.53 24.23
N VAL A 111 -8.86 -4.67 23.49
CA VAL A 111 -10.10 -4.08 23.97
C VAL A 111 -11.31 -4.76 23.32
N PHE A 112 -12.31 -5.13 24.14
CA PHE A 112 -13.64 -5.61 23.76
C PHE A 112 -13.74 -6.92 22.94
N GLY A 113 -12.65 -7.69 22.77
CA GLY A 113 -12.69 -8.95 22.02
C GLY A 113 -12.94 -8.80 20.52
N ILE A 114 -12.77 -7.57 19.98
CA ILE A 114 -12.96 -7.27 18.55
C ILE A 114 -11.69 -7.49 17.72
N GLY A 115 -10.68 -8.14 18.29
CA GLY A 115 -9.35 -8.25 17.68
C GLY A 115 -9.23 -9.09 16.43
N SER A 116 -10.28 -9.83 16.09
CA SER A 116 -10.38 -10.47 14.78
C SER A 116 -10.85 -9.48 13.69
N ILE A 117 -11.38 -8.31 14.07
CA ILE A 117 -12.02 -7.34 13.16
C ILE A 117 -11.21 -6.04 13.06
N LEU A 118 -10.64 -5.54 14.15
CA LEU A 118 -9.93 -4.26 14.16
C LEU A 118 -8.92 -4.17 15.32
N GLY A 119 -7.76 -3.57 15.05
CA GLY A 119 -6.78 -3.16 16.06
C GLY A 119 -7.20 -1.94 16.87
N SER A 120 -6.70 -1.76 18.10
CA SER A 120 -7.14 -0.69 19.00
C SER A 120 -6.00 0.05 19.71
N ASN A 121 -4.75 -0.22 19.34
CA ASN A 121 -3.56 0.33 19.97
C ASN A 121 -2.64 0.99 18.92
N GLY A 122 -1.80 1.93 19.33
CA GLY A 122 -0.79 2.53 18.46
C GLY A 122 -1.24 3.76 17.68
N PHE A 123 -2.27 4.48 18.13
CA PHE A 123 -2.73 5.72 17.49
C PHE A 123 -1.60 6.75 17.39
N LEU A 124 -1.53 7.49 16.28
CA LEU A 124 -0.45 8.45 15.98
C LEU A 124 0.95 7.81 15.98
N LEU A 125 1.04 6.49 15.79
CA LEU A 125 2.25 5.67 16.02
C LEU A 125 2.82 5.80 17.43
N GLN A 126 2.00 6.16 18.42
CA GLN A 126 2.41 6.22 19.82
C GLN A 126 2.03 4.94 20.53
N PHE A 127 3.01 4.30 21.15
CA PHE A 127 2.84 3.08 21.94
C PHE A 127 3.85 3.07 23.09
N SER A 128 3.48 2.44 24.20
CA SER A 128 4.36 2.22 25.35
C SER A 128 5.00 0.84 25.26
N GLY A 129 6.30 0.74 25.52
CA GLY A 129 6.99 -0.55 25.55
C GLY A 129 7.53 -0.97 24.18
N ASN A 130 7.48 -2.26 23.88
CA ASN A 130 8.05 -2.81 22.65
C ASN A 130 7.06 -2.68 21.47
N GLY A 131 7.53 -2.23 20.32
CA GLY A 131 6.73 -2.11 19.11
C GLY A 131 6.12 -3.44 18.63
N SER A 132 6.73 -4.58 18.96
CA SER A 132 6.16 -5.90 18.68
C SER A 132 4.94 -6.23 19.54
N GLU A 133 4.81 -5.65 20.73
CA GLU A 133 3.63 -5.83 21.58
C GLU A 133 2.48 -4.95 21.07
N ALA A 134 2.80 -3.70 20.72
CA ALA A 134 1.84 -2.77 20.16
C ALA A 134 1.33 -3.17 18.77
N PHE A 135 2.18 -3.84 17.96
CA PHE A 135 1.86 -4.30 16.61
C PHE A 135 2.32 -5.76 16.40
N PRO A 136 1.56 -6.76 16.88
CA PRO A 136 2.01 -8.16 16.93
C PRO A 136 2.44 -8.73 15.58
N VAL A 137 1.65 -8.51 14.52
CA VAL A 137 1.97 -9.04 13.17
C VAL A 137 3.20 -8.35 12.57
N MET A 138 3.50 -7.13 13.00
CA MET A 138 4.73 -6.46 12.60
C MET A 138 5.96 -7.13 13.23
N GLY A 139 5.82 -7.92 14.30
CA GLY A 139 6.91 -8.70 14.89
C GLY A 139 7.50 -9.80 13.98
N LEU A 140 6.83 -10.15 12.87
CA LEU A 140 7.29 -11.19 11.92
C LEU A 140 8.52 -10.78 11.09
N SER A 141 8.98 -9.54 11.22
CA SER A 141 10.18 -9.01 10.57
C SER A 141 10.96 -8.16 11.57
N THR A 142 12.28 -8.09 11.45
CA THR A 142 13.13 -7.26 12.33
C THR A 142 13.23 -5.79 11.88
N ALA A 143 12.61 -5.40 10.76
CA ALA A 143 12.58 -3.99 10.35
C ALA A 143 11.83 -3.11 11.38
N THR A 144 12.17 -1.83 11.48
CA THR A 144 11.51 -0.95 12.47
C THR A 144 10.02 -0.75 12.16
N VAL A 145 9.23 -0.40 13.18
CA VAL A 145 7.79 -0.15 13.04
C VAL A 145 7.53 1.02 12.10
N GLU A 146 8.38 2.05 12.13
CA GLU A 146 8.26 3.25 11.29
C GLU A 146 8.48 2.92 9.81
N ALA A 147 9.45 2.04 9.49
CA ALA A 147 9.66 1.58 8.14
C ALA A 147 8.48 0.74 7.62
N LYS A 148 7.91 -0.11 8.48
CA LYS A 148 6.71 -0.89 8.14
C LYS A 148 5.47 0.00 7.99
N PHE A 149 5.33 1.02 8.83
CA PHE A 149 4.32 2.07 8.62
C PHE A 149 4.51 2.73 7.26
N LEU A 150 5.74 3.13 6.91
CA LEU A 150 6.07 3.75 5.62
C LEU A 150 5.61 2.84 4.46
N PHE A 151 5.86 1.54 4.57
CA PHE A 151 5.44 0.56 3.57
C PHE A 151 3.91 0.43 3.50
N GLN A 152 3.23 0.32 4.64
CA GLN A 152 1.79 0.07 4.68
C GLN A 152 0.94 1.30 4.33
N PHE A 153 1.36 2.52 4.68
CA PHE A 153 0.63 3.71 4.20
C PHE A 153 0.75 3.83 2.67
N ALA A 154 1.87 3.41 2.07
CA ALA A 154 2.01 3.42 0.62
C ALA A 154 0.97 2.50 -0.04
N PHE A 155 0.68 1.34 0.56
CA PHE A 155 -0.38 0.43 0.12
C PHE A 155 -1.77 1.07 0.26
N CYS A 156 -2.05 1.74 1.38
CA CYS A 156 -3.28 2.52 1.56
C CYS A 156 -3.43 3.59 0.47
N ALA A 157 -2.36 4.35 0.20
CA ALA A 157 -2.35 5.40 -0.82
C ALA A 157 -2.59 4.82 -2.22
N VAL A 158 -2.03 3.66 -2.54
CA VAL A 158 -2.24 2.95 -3.81
C VAL A 158 -3.68 2.46 -3.94
N SER A 159 -4.23 1.85 -2.89
CA SER A 159 -5.63 1.39 -2.88
C SER A 159 -6.60 2.55 -3.08
N LEU A 160 -6.35 3.68 -2.41
CA LEU A 160 -7.16 4.88 -2.56
C LEU A 160 -7.03 5.51 -3.97
N ALA A 161 -5.84 5.44 -4.58
CA ALA A 161 -5.63 5.90 -5.97
C ALA A 161 -6.46 5.11 -7.00
N ILE A 162 -6.82 3.84 -6.73
CA ILE A 162 -7.75 3.06 -7.58
C ILE A 162 -9.14 3.70 -7.59
N VAL A 163 -9.65 4.10 -6.41
CA VAL A 163 -10.96 4.78 -6.30
C VAL A 163 -10.94 6.09 -7.08
N TRP A 164 -9.89 6.88 -6.89
CA TRP A 164 -9.72 8.14 -7.61
C TRP A 164 -9.67 7.94 -9.13
N GLY A 165 -8.79 7.05 -9.61
CA GLY A 165 -8.61 6.74 -11.02
C GLY A 165 -9.86 6.16 -11.70
N SER A 166 -10.78 5.60 -10.94
CA SER A 166 -12.08 5.14 -11.47
C SER A 166 -13.10 6.29 -11.63
N THR A 167 -13.00 7.32 -10.80
CA THR A 167 -13.96 8.45 -10.72
C THR A 167 -13.48 9.72 -11.44
N LEU A 168 -12.46 9.58 -12.29
CA LEU A 168 -11.84 10.64 -13.08
C LEU A 168 -12.84 11.56 -13.77
N GLU A 169 -12.62 12.87 -13.61
CA GLU A 169 -13.41 13.96 -14.19
C GLU A 169 -14.90 13.99 -13.78
N ARG A 170 -15.33 13.17 -12.81
CA ARG A 170 -16.76 12.99 -12.49
C ARG A 170 -17.11 13.32 -11.04
N ILE A 171 -16.21 13.07 -10.11
CA ILE A 171 -16.44 13.40 -8.70
C ILE A 171 -16.07 14.85 -8.40
N LYS A 172 -16.91 15.52 -7.61
CA LYS A 172 -16.58 16.85 -7.06
C LYS A 172 -15.38 16.72 -6.12
N TYR A 173 -14.41 17.62 -6.23
CA TYR A 173 -13.16 17.56 -5.46
C TYR A 173 -13.39 17.45 -3.94
N GLY A 174 -14.24 18.32 -3.36
CA GLY A 174 -14.53 18.28 -1.92
C GLY A 174 -15.22 17.00 -1.46
N ALA A 175 -16.12 16.44 -2.28
CA ALA A 175 -16.77 15.16 -1.96
C ALA A 175 -15.76 14.01 -1.92
N TYR A 176 -14.77 14.03 -2.81
CA TYR A 176 -13.69 13.06 -2.76
C TYR A 176 -12.77 13.23 -1.56
N VAL A 177 -12.43 14.46 -1.16
CA VAL A 177 -11.60 14.69 0.03
C VAL A 177 -12.24 14.03 1.26
N ILE A 178 -13.55 14.19 1.45
CA ILE A 178 -14.28 13.52 2.54
C ILE A 178 -14.21 12.00 2.40
N TYR A 179 -14.46 11.48 1.18
CA TYR A 179 -14.36 10.04 0.91
C TYR A 179 -12.96 9.50 1.23
N ALA A 180 -11.91 10.19 0.80
CA ALA A 180 -10.51 9.81 0.99
C ALA A 180 -10.14 9.76 2.48
N ILE A 181 -10.61 10.73 3.28
CA ILE A 181 -10.42 10.73 4.72
C ILE A 181 -11.08 9.50 5.34
N VAL A 182 -12.35 9.23 5.05
CA VAL A 182 -13.08 8.06 5.58
C VAL A 182 -12.43 6.75 5.12
N PHE A 183 -12.00 6.69 3.86
CA PHE A 183 -11.39 5.50 3.32
C PHE A 183 -10.05 5.18 3.98
N ALA A 184 -9.15 6.18 4.08
CA ALA A 184 -7.82 5.99 4.67
C ALA A 184 -7.85 5.83 6.20
N SER A 185 -8.86 6.38 6.88
CA SER A 185 -9.00 6.28 8.35
C SER A 185 -9.80 5.07 8.81
N ILE A 186 -10.74 4.55 8.01
CA ILE A 186 -11.69 3.53 8.46
C ILE A 186 -11.77 2.36 7.48
N ILE A 187 -12.20 2.59 6.23
CA ILE A 187 -12.55 1.50 5.30
C ILE A 187 -11.35 0.62 4.97
N TYR A 188 -10.26 1.25 4.50
CA TYR A 188 -9.04 0.54 4.16
C TYR A 188 -8.39 -0.14 5.38
N PRO A 189 -8.11 0.54 6.50
CA PRO A 189 -7.41 -0.09 7.60
C PRO A 189 -8.18 -1.24 8.26
N ILE A 190 -9.52 -1.18 8.33
CA ILE A 190 -10.32 -2.31 8.81
C ILE A 190 -10.20 -3.50 7.85
N GLY A 191 -10.33 -3.27 6.54
CA GLY A 191 -10.21 -4.35 5.57
C GLY A 191 -8.78 -4.92 5.50
N SER A 192 -7.75 -4.09 5.63
CA SER A 192 -6.37 -4.56 5.70
C SER A 192 -6.07 -5.27 7.02
N HIS A 193 -6.75 -4.94 8.12
CA HIS A 193 -6.65 -5.69 9.37
C HIS A 193 -7.07 -7.15 9.18
N TRP A 194 -8.19 -7.37 8.46
CA TRP A 194 -8.68 -8.72 8.23
C TRP A 194 -7.67 -9.58 7.46
N VAL A 195 -6.95 -8.98 6.51
CA VAL A 195 -6.08 -9.71 5.57
C VAL A 195 -4.62 -9.76 6.01
N PHE A 196 -4.08 -8.67 6.57
CA PHE A 196 -2.67 -8.51 6.94
C PHE A 196 -2.43 -8.22 8.43
N GLY A 197 -3.47 -7.84 9.17
CA GLY A 197 -3.36 -7.32 10.54
C GLY A 197 -3.57 -8.32 11.66
N GLY A 198 -3.71 -9.60 11.35
CA GLY A 198 -4.04 -10.66 12.30
C GLY A 198 -5.54 -10.87 12.48
N GLY A 199 -6.36 -10.29 11.61
CA GLY A 199 -7.80 -10.46 11.65
C GLY A 199 -8.29 -11.80 11.08
N TRP A 200 -9.60 -11.97 11.11
CA TRP A 200 -10.30 -13.24 10.89
C TRP A 200 -10.03 -13.91 9.53
N LEU A 201 -9.78 -13.13 8.47
CA LEU A 201 -9.45 -13.69 7.17
C LEU A 201 -8.04 -14.28 7.18
N GLN A 202 -7.07 -13.58 7.78
CA GLN A 202 -5.69 -14.05 7.86
C GLN A 202 -5.55 -15.28 8.76
N THR A 203 -6.24 -15.31 9.90
CA THR A 203 -6.13 -16.38 10.92
C THR A 203 -7.05 -17.56 10.65
N GLY A 204 -8.19 -17.34 9.99
CA GLY A 204 -9.20 -18.37 9.77
C GLY A 204 -10.15 -18.60 10.94
N ASP A 205 -10.17 -17.71 11.94
CA ASP A 205 -10.87 -17.86 13.23
C ASP A 205 -12.40 -18.07 13.13
N THR A 206 -13.00 -17.76 11.98
CA THR A 206 -14.45 -17.96 11.75
C THR A 206 -14.82 -19.41 11.43
N GLY A 207 -13.85 -20.28 11.17
CA GLY A 207 -14.07 -21.65 10.69
C GLY A 207 -14.54 -21.73 9.22
N LEU A 208 -14.82 -20.59 8.58
CA LEU A 208 -15.19 -20.51 7.15
C LEU A 208 -13.97 -20.76 6.25
N LEU A 209 -12.79 -20.35 6.70
CA LEU A 209 -11.52 -20.57 6.01
C LEU A 209 -10.47 -21.06 7.02
N PRO A 210 -10.49 -22.36 7.39
CA PRO A 210 -9.70 -22.89 8.51
C PRO A 210 -8.18 -22.72 8.39
N THR A 211 -7.67 -22.53 7.17
CA THR A 211 -6.23 -22.34 6.90
C THR A 211 -5.80 -20.88 6.85
N GLY A 212 -6.74 -19.94 7.03
CA GLY A 212 -6.52 -18.53 6.76
C GLY A 212 -6.37 -18.22 5.26
N MET A 213 -6.51 -16.94 4.95
CA MET A 213 -6.42 -16.36 3.62
C MET A 213 -4.98 -16.14 3.21
N GLN A 214 -4.67 -16.44 1.94
CA GLN A 214 -3.37 -16.17 1.34
C GLN A 214 -3.48 -14.96 0.41
N ASP A 215 -3.00 -13.82 0.88
CA ASP A 215 -2.77 -12.62 0.08
C ASP A 215 -1.35 -12.14 0.41
N PHE A 216 -0.43 -12.23 -0.54
CA PHE A 216 0.98 -11.92 -0.27
C PHE A 216 1.29 -10.43 -0.38
N ALA A 217 0.71 -9.78 -1.39
CA ALA A 217 1.08 -8.41 -1.79
C ALA A 217 -0.13 -7.50 -2.05
N GLY A 218 -1.34 -7.94 -1.73
CA GLY A 218 -2.52 -7.09 -1.70
C GLY A 218 -3.44 -7.22 -2.90
N SER A 219 -3.58 -8.42 -3.49
CA SER A 219 -4.66 -8.64 -4.49
C SER A 219 -6.02 -8.31 -3.89
N THR A 220 -6.20 -8.58 -2.61
CA THR A 220 -7.41 -8.24 -1.87
C THR A 220 -7.20 -6.95 -1.10
N ALA A 221 -6.18 -6.89 -0.24
CA ALA A 221 -5.95 -5.77 0.66
C ALA A 221 -5.79 -4.43 -0.06
N VAL A 222 -5.21 -4.42 -1.27
CA VAL A 222 -5.04 -3.19 -2.07
C VAL A 222 -6.07 -3.14 -3.19
N HIS A 223 -6.06 -4.13 -4.08
CA HIS A 223 -6.83 -4.05 -5.32
C HIS A 223 -8.33 -4.27 -5.10
N LEU A 224 -8.74 -5.33 -4.39
CA LEU A 224 -10.17 -5.60 -4.18
C LEU A 224 -10.84 -4.55 -3.29
N ILE A 225 -10.21 -4.15 -2.18
CA ILE A 225 -10.73 -3.09 -1.31
C ILE A 225 -10.89 -1.78 -2.09
N GLY A 226 -9.84 -1.39 -2.83
CA GLY A 226 -9.87 -0.19 -3.67
C GLY A 226 -10.92 -0.29 -4.78
N ALA A 227 -11.02 -1.44 -5.47
CA ALA A 227 -12.01 -1.68 -6.52
C ALA A 227 -13.45 -1.70 -5.99
N SER A 228 -13.67 -2.20 -4.78
CA SER A 228 -14.99 -2.22 -4.14
C SER A 228 -15.43 -0.81 -3.74
N GLY A 229 -14.51 -0.01 -3.18
CA GLY A 229 -14.74 1.41 -2.91
C GLY A 229 -15.01 2.21 -4.19
N ALA A 230 -14.24 1.95 -5.25
CA ALA A 230 -14.44 2.50 -6.58
C ALA A 230 -15.84 2.16 -7.12
N LEU A 231 -16.24 0.89 -7.04
CA LEU A 231 -17.53 0.42 -7.50
C LEU A 231 -18.68 1.12 -6.76
N ALA A 232 -18.60 1.22 -5.42
CA ALA A 232 -19.59 1.92 -4.62
C ALA A 232 -19.72 3.40 -5.04
N ALA A 233 -18.60 4.10 -5.23
CA ALA A 233 -18.62 5.48 -5.71
C ALA A 233 -19.21 5.59 -7.13
N LEU A 234 -18.90 4.65 -8.03
CA LEU A 234 -19.42 4.62 -9.40
C LEU A 234 -20.93 4.34 -9.46
N LEU A 235 -21.45 3.47 -8.60
CA LEU A 235 -22.89 3.20 -8.50
C LEU A 235 -23.68 4.47 -8.16
N LEU A 236 -23.13 5.33 -7.30
CA LEU A 236 -23.73 6.63 -6.96
C LEU A 236 -23.55 7.68 -8.08
N LEU A 237 -22.39 7.70 -8.75
CA LEU A 237 -22.13 8.63 -9.87
C LEU A 237 -22.89 8.27 -11.15
N GLY A 238 -23.39 7.04 -11.28
CA GLY A 238 -24.14 6.53 -12.44
C GLY A 238 -23.28 6.28 -13.69
N PRO A 239 -23.89 6.11 -14.89
CA PRO A 239 -23.16 5.97 -16.16
C PRO A 239 -22.66 7.31 -16.72
N ARG A 240 -21.59 7.28 -17.53
CA ARG A 240 -21.11 8.45 -18.30
C ARG A 240 -22.05 8.70 -19.49
N LYS A 241 -23.04 9.56 -19.30
CA LYS A 241 -23.97 9.97 -20.38
C LYS A 241 -23.20 10.59 -21.55
N GLY A 242 -23.48 10.14 -22.78
CA GLY A 242 -22.96 10.74 -24.01
C GLY A 242 -21.49 10.48 -24.34
N LYS A 243 -20.80 9.55 -23.65
CA LYS A 243 -19.43 9.13 -24.01
C LYS A 243 -19.39 7.95 -24.98
N TYR A 244 -20.36 7.03 -24.87
CA TYR A 244 -20.41 5.78 -25.63
C TYR A 244 -21.75 5.55 -26.37
N GLY A 245 -22.62 6.57 -26.39
CA GLY A 245 -24.02 6.51 -26.84
C GLY A 245 -24.88 7.38 -25.96
#